data_AF-A0A158AD99-F1
#
_entry.id   AF-A0A158AD99-F1
#
_cell.length_a   1.000
_cell.length_b   1.000
_cell.length_c   1.000
_cell.angle_alpha   90.00
_cell.angle_beta   90.00
_cell.angle_gamma   90.00
#
_symmetry.space_group_name_H-M   'P 1'
#
loop_
_entity.id
_entity.type
_entity.pdbx_description
1 polymer ?
#
loop_
_entity_poly.entity_id
_entity_poly.type
_entity_poly.pdbx_seq_one_letter_code
_entity_poly.pdbx_strand_id
1 'polypeptide(L)'
;MNRRQFLSMAGAFAGYTGSAGDALAFIRPDASAPVRALVLVDLDGGNDGLNTVIPIADPLYRALRPSLAISGDPALPIDERTALHPSLYPLMSAWRAKDLAIVQGVGYEAPNRSHYRSRQIWDTASDADEYRSDGWLARISDPLVHAPRVIDAGTFVASCDAAAHLVAGQGASDSVRVIRLSLHGFDTHENQAHRHASLLAQFAAGLALLRAKSIASGAWSRTLVMTRSDFGRSARENAAGGTEHGAAAPHFLMGGSVRGGLFGMPPRLDQLDAEGGLPVDIDFRRLYATVLGAGGRLDSTSILGRRFEALPLLRI
;
A
#
# COMPACT_ATOMS: atom_id res chain seq x y z
N MET A 1 2.99 29.12 -6.30
CA MET A 1 3.23 29.30 -4.84
C MET A 1 3.97 30.63 -4.66
N ASN A 2 3.46 31.58 -3.88
CA ASN A 2 3.97 32.96 -3.89
C ASN A 2 5.06 33.20 -2.85
N ARG A 3 6.10 33.95 -3.25
CA ARG A 3 7.32 34.28 -2.48
C ARG A 3 7.06 34.87 -1.08
N ARG A 4 5.89 35.47 -0.85
CA ARG A 4 5.46 36.01 0.44
C ARG A 4 5.10 34.93 1.48
N GLN A 5 4.58 33.78 1.06
CA GLN A 5 4.28 32.66 1.96
C GLN A 5 5.57 31.95 2.42
N PHE A 6 6.63 31.96 1.60
CA PHE A 6 7.93 31.41 1.95
C PHE A 6 8.65 32.25 3.02
N LEU A 7 8.60 33.58 2.91
CA LEU A 7 9.26 34.48 3.88
C LEU A 7 8.55 34.51 5.25
N SER A 8 7.25 34.23 5.30
CA SER A 8 6.50 34.13 6.57
C SER A 8 6.88 32.90 7.40
N MET A 9 7.34 31.81 6.78
CA MET A 9 7.85 30.64 7.50
C MET A 9 9.29 30.80 7.98
N ALA A 10 10.10 31.59 7.26
CA ALA A 10 11.49 31.85 7.63
C ALA A 10 11.62 32.79 8.85
N GLY A 11 10.66 33.68 9.07
CA GLY A 11 10.67 34.65 10.18
C GLY A 11 10.52 34.04 11.59
N ALA A 12 10.04 32.80 11.71
CA ALA A 12 9.89 32.13 13.00
C ALA A 12 11.22 31.62 13.60
N PHE A 13 12.35 31.75 12.88
CA PHE A 13 13.66 31.24 13.30
C PHE A 13 14.70 32.32 13.64
N ALA A 14 14.34 33.61 13.58
CA ALA A 14 15.30 34.71 13.76
C ALA A 14 15.62 35.07 15.24
N GLY A 15 15.25 34.23 16.21
CA GLY A 15 15.35 34.55 17.64
C GLY A 15 16.16 33.58 18.51
N TYR A 16 16.82 32.57 17.94
CA TYR A 16 17.58 31.58 18.72
C TYR A 16 19.08 31.80 18.62
N THR A 17 19.66 32.41 19.64
CA THR A 17 21.11 32.57 19.82
C THR A 17 21.72 31.32 20.49
N GLY A 18 21.52 30.16 19.87
CA GLY A 18 22.13 28.89 20.28
C GLY A 18 23.17 28.44 19.26
N SER A 19 24.25 27.82 19.71
CA SER A 19 25.36 27.37 18.85
C SER A 19 24.88 26.40 17.76
N ALA A 20 25.55 26.41 16.61
CA ALA A 20 25.22 25.59 15.44
C ALA A 20 25.27 24.05 15.65
N GLY A 21 25.57 23.59 16.87
CA GLY A 21 25.64 22.17 17.24
C GLY A 21 24.33 21.57 17.76
N ASP A 22 23.37 22.37 18.22
CA ASP A 22 22.18 21.86 18.95
C ASP A 22 20.85 21.99 18.18
N ALA A 23 20.88 22.48 16.93
CA ALA A 23 19.69 22.63 16.09
C ALA A 23 19.75 21.69 14.88
N LEU A 24 19.50 20.40 15.13
CA LEU A 24 18.91 19.39 14.20
C LEU A 24 19.01 17.98 14.81
N ALA A 25 18.57 17.82 16.05
CA ALA A 25 18.10 16.50 16.48
C ALA A 25 16.76 16.25 15.75
N PHE A 26 16.82 15.79 14.51
CA PHE A 26 15.71 15.02 13.97
C PHE A 26 15.51 13.88 14.95
N ILE A 27 14.42 13.91 15.73
CA ILE A 27 13.95 12.76 16.48
C ILE A 27 13.82 11.66 15.43
N ARG A 28 14.81 10.75 15.37
CA ARG A 28 14.66 9.52 14.63
C ARG A 28 13.54 8.79 15.36
N PRO A 29 12.37 8.58 14.73
CA PRO A 29 11.33 7.79 15.35
C PRO A 29 11.96 6.46 15.76
N ASP A 30 11.74 6.04 17.00
CA ASP A 30 12.22 4.75 17.48
C ASP A 30 11.62 3.67 16.57
N ALA A 31 12.45 3.14 15.67
CA ALA A 31 12.04 2.21 14.63
C ALA A 31 11.60 0.86 15.21
N SER A 32 11.85 0.64 16.51
CA SER A 32 11.44 -0.54 17.28
C SER A 32 10.08 -0.41 17.96
N ALA A 33 9.45 0.79 17.90
CA ALA A 33 8.17 0.99 18.54
C ALA A 33 7.09 0.09 17.88
N PRO A 34 6.35 -0.70 18.68
CA PRO A 34 5.36 -1.61 18.13
C PRO A 34 4.21 -0.84 17.49
N VAL A 35 3.63 -1.41 16.44
CA VAL A 35 2.54 -0.77 15.71
C VAL A 35 1.32 -0.62 16.62
N ARG A 36 0.68 0.56 16.54
CA ARG A 36 -0.53 0.92 17.29
C ARG A 36 -1.66 1.40 16.36
N ALA A 37 -1.35 1.86 15.16
CA ALA A 37 -2.37 2.13 14.15
C ALA A 37 -2.12 1.28 12.91
N LEU A 38 -3.12 0.48 12.52
CA LEU A 38 -3.15 -0.25 11.26
C LEU A 38 -4.19 0.40 10.34
N VAL A 39 -3.75 0.95 9.22
CA VAL A 39 -4.61 1.49 8.17
C VAL A 39 -4.62 0.53 6.99
N LEU A 40 -5.76 -0.09 6.74
CA LEU A 40 -6.00 -0.96 5.60
C LEU A 40 -6.63 -0.15 4.48
N VAL A 41 -6.04 -0.21 3.29
CA VAL A 41 -6.51 0.50 2.10
C VAL A 41 -6.93 -0.49 1.04
N ASP A 42 -8.24 -0.60 0.81
CA ASP A 42 -8.82 -1.47 -0.20
C ASP A 42 -8.81 -0.75 -1.56
N LEU A 43 -8.02 -1.25 -2.51
CA LEU A 43 -7.99 -0.82 -3.90
C LEU A 43 -8.97 -1.68 -4.70
N ASP A 44 -10.23 -1.26 -4.69
CA ASP A 44 -11.35 -2.08 -5.15
C ASP A 44 -11.45 -2.08 -6.68
N GLY A 45 -11.49 -3.29 -7.22
CA GLY A 45 -11.60 -3.55 -8.64
C GLY A 45 -10.28 -4.00 -9.25
N GLY A 46 -9.35 -4.62 -8.53
CA GLY A 46 -8.13 -5.18 -9.11
C GLY A 46 -7.19 -4.16 -9.76
N ASN A 47 -6.31 -3.55 -8.98
CA ASN A 47 -5.35 -2.55 -9.46
C ASN A 47 -4.38 -3.14 -10.52
N ASP A 48 -4.19 -2.46 -11.66
CA ASP A 48 -3.21 -2.91 -12.66
C ASP A 48 -1.78 -2.79 -12.13
N GLY A 49 -1.17 -3.94 -11.86
CA GLY A 49 0.18 -4.04 -11.36
C GLY A 49 1.23 -3.54 -12.34
N LEU A 50 1.10 -3.84 -13.64
CA LEU A 50 2.12 -3.52 -14.64
C LEU A 50 2.13 -2.04 -15.04
N ASN A 51 1.05 -1.32 -14.73
CA ASN A 51 0.97 0.13 -14.84
C ASN A 51 1.03 0.83 -13.48
N THR A 52 1.21 0.11 -12.37
CA THR A 52 1.50 0.70 -11.04
C THR A 52 3.00 0.62 -10.73
N VAL A 53 3.58 -0.57 -10.89
CA VAL A 53 5.00 -0.90 -10.74
C VAL A 53 5.47 -1.50 -12.06
N ILE A 54 6.11 -0.66 -12.87
CA ILE A 54 6.34 -0.86 -14.29
C ILE A 54 7.69 -1.57 -14.50
N PRO A 55 7.72 -2.76 -15.14
CA PRO A 55 8.96 -3.46 -15.48
C PRO A 55 9.59 -2.85 -16.74
N ILE A 56 10.13 -1.64 -16.64
CA ILE A 56 10.64 -0.84 -17.78
C ILE A 56 11.77 -1.51 -18.57
N ALA A 57 12.49 -2.45 -17.98
CA ALA A 57 13.55 -3.22 -18.64
C ALA A 57 13.05 -4.50 -19.34
N ASP A 58 11.80 -4.91 -19.14
CA ASP A 58 11.26 -6.10 -19.81
C ASP A 58 10.69 -5.73 -21.20
N PRO A 59 11.24 -6.26 -22.30
CA PRO A 59 10.75 -5.94 -23.64
C PRO A 59 9.32 -6.45 -23.89
N LEU A 60 8.86 -7.49 -23.19
CA LEU A 60 7.50 -8.02 -23.34
C LEU A 60 6.46 -7.03 -22.80
N TYR A 61 6.81 -6.15 -21.88
CA TYR A 61 5.88 -5.16 -21.34
C TYR A 61 5.25 -4.32 -22.46
N ARG A 62 6.08 -3.75 -23.35
CA ARG A 62 5.58 -2.94 -24.48
C ARG A 62 4.83 -3.79 -25.52
N ALA A 63 5.27 -5.02 -25.73
CA ALA A 63 4.61 -5.93 -26.67
C ALA A 63 3.22 -6.37 -26.19
N LEU A 64 3.03 -6.50 -24.87
CA LEU A 64 1.77 -6.87 -24.24
C LEU A 64 0.86 -5.65 -24.00
N ARG A 65 1.43 -4.43 -23.94
CA ARG A 65 0.71 -3.18 -23.70
C ARG A 65 0.91 -2.13 -24.83
N PRO A 66 0.53 -2.40 -26.10
CA PRO A 66 0.69 -1.45 -27.20
C PRO A 66 0.20 -0.01 -26.94
N SER A 67 -0.91 0.16 -26.22
CA SER A 67 -1.51 1.46 -25.91
C SER A 67 -1.39 1.85 -24.43
N LEU A 68 -1.23 0.89 -23.53
CA LEU A 68 -1.12 1.13 -22.09
C LEU A 68 0.33 1.30 -21.61
N ALA A 69 1.34 0.88 -22.37
CA ALA A 69 2.73 0.92 -21.89
C ALA A 69 3.18 2.35 -21.56
N ILE A 70 3.79 2.52 -20.38
CA ILE A 70 4.45 3.76 -19.97
C ILE A 70 5.95 3.56 -20.05
N SER A 71 6.64 4.30 -20.92
CA SER A 71 8.09 4.17 -21.10
C SER A 71 8.81 5.50 -21.00
N GLY A 72 9.99 5.51 -20.37
CA GLY A 72 10.83 6.69 -20.24
C GLY A 72 10.26 7.74 -19.28
N ASP A 73 10.44 9.01 -19.61
CA ASP A 73 9.74 10.14 -18.98
C ASP A 73 8.27 10.09 -19.44
N PRO A 74 7.28 9.94 -18.54
CA PRO A 74 7.25 10.38 -17.15
C PRO A 74 7.27 9.30 -16.06
N ALA A 75 7.68 8.06 -16.37
CA ALA A 75 7.82 7.02 -15.34
C ALA A 75 8.83 7.43 -14.27
N LEU A 76 8.63 6.98 -13.03
CA LEU A 76 9.46 7.33 -11.88
C LEU A 76 10.42 6.18 -11.54
N PRO A 77 11.68 6.17 -12.00
CA PRO A 77 12.58 5.04 -11.78
C PRO A 77 12.81 4.83 -10.28
N ILE A 78 12.70 3.59 -9.83
CA ILE A 78 13.02 3.18 -8.46
C ILE A 78 14.23 2.26 -8.39
N ASP A 79 14.60 1.64 -9.51
CA ASP A 79 15.89 1.00 -9.79
C ASP A 79 16.14 1.01 -11.32
N GLU A 80 17.14 0.25 -11.80
CA GLU A 80 17.52 0.17 -13.22
C GLU A 80 16.48 -0.54 -14.11
N ARG A 81 15.59 -1.33 -13.51
CA ARG A 81 14.66 -2.25 -14.20
C ARG A 81 13.19 -1.91 -13.97
N THR A 82 12.90 -1.12 -12.95
CA THR A 82 11.57 -0.88 -12.41
C THR A 82 11.32 0.60 -12.21
N ALA A 83 10.13 1.06 -12.59
CA ALA A 83 9.64 2.41 -12.31
C ALA A 83 8.25 2.38 -11.69
N LEU A 84 7.85 3.46 -11.04
CA LEU A 84 6.47 3.69 -10.62
C LEU A 84 5.72 4.53 -11.65
N HIS A 85 4.40 4.35 -11.68
CA HIS A 85 3.52 5.23 -12.45
C HIS A 85 3.75 6.72 -12.10
N PRO A 86 3.75 7.64 -13.08
CA PRO A 86 3.95 9.08 -12.84
C PRO A 86 3.05 9.68 -11.75
N SER A 87 1.76 9.30 -11.74
CA SER A 87 0.79 9.71 -10.71
C SER A 87 1.18 9.35 -9.27
N LEU A 88 2.12 8.42 -9.07
CA LEU A 88 2.62 8.04 -7.75
C LEU A 88 3.72 8.99 -7.23
N TYR A 89 4.06 10.06 -7.96
CA TYR A 89 5.07 11.04 -7.56
C TYR A 89 4.98 11.51 -6.09
N PRO A 90 3.79 11.80 -5.51
CA PRO A 90 3.68 12.17 -4.10
C PRO A 90 4.30 11.15 -3.11
N LEU A 91 4.34 9.86 -3.48
CA LEU A 91 4.92 8.79 -2.66
C LEU A 91 6.44 8.69 -2.75
N MET A 92 7.09 9.41 -3.68
CA MET A 92 8.55 9.37 -3.82
C MET A 92 9.27 9.89 -2.59
N SER A 93 8.65 10.78 -1.80
CA SER A 93 9.19 11.21 -0.51
C SER A 93 9.28 10.04 0.49
N ALA A 94 8.27 9.17 0.53
CA ALA A 94 8.25 7.99 1.37
C ALA A 94 9.23 6.91 0.89
N TRP A 95 9.28 6.67 -0.43
CA TRP A 95 10.25 5.78 -1.06
C TRP A 95 11.69 6.15 -0.70
N ARG A 96 12.05 7.44 -0.86
CA ARG A 96 13.40 7.95 -0.54
C ARG A 96 13.71 7.89 0.95
N ALA A 97 12.71 8.12 1.81
CA ALA A 97 12.83 7.99 3.26
C ALA A 97 12.90 6.53 3.75
N LYS A 98 12.76 5.55 2.85
CA LYS A 98 12.75 4.11 3.15
C LYS A 98 11.66 3.72 4.14
N ASP A 99 10.55 4.45 4.17
CA ASP A 99 9.35 4.10 4.95
C ASP A 99 8.18 3.64 4.06
N LEU A 100 8.46 3.38 2.77
CA LEU A 100 7.58 2.70 1.81
C LEU A 100 8.25 1.42 1.28
N ALA A 101 7.57 0.29 1.45
CA ALA A 101 7.88 -0.99 0.84
C ALA A 101 6.83 -1.34 -0.23
N ILE A 102 7.28 -1.95 -1.32
CA ILE A 102 6.45 -2.44 -2.41
C ILE A 102 6.70 -3.93 -2.54
N VAL A 103 5.66 -4.74 -2.43
CA VAL A 103 5.72 -6.19 -2.52
C VAL A 103 5.06 -6.62 -3.82
N GLN A 104 5.82 -7.20 -4.73
CA GLN A 104 5.35 -7.66 -6.04
C GLN A 104 4.85 -9.10 -5.99
N GLY A 105 4.07 -9.50 -7.01
CA GLY A 105 3.65 -10.87 -7.19
C GLY A 105 2.69 -11.38 -6.11
N VAL A 106 1.95 -10.48 -5.45
CA VAL A 106 1.05 -10.86 -4.36
C VAL A 106 -0.28 -11.34 -4.91
N GLY A 107 -0.73 -12.50 -4.46
CA GLY A 107 -2.01 -13.10 -4.82
C GLY A 107 -2.30 -14.34 -3.97
N TYR A 108 -3.07 -15.29 -4.53
CA TYR A 108 -3.34 -16.59 -3.92
C TYR A 108 -3.51 -17.65 -5.00
N GLU A 109 -3.33 -18.92 -4.63
CA GLU A 109 -3.51 -20.07 -5.52
C GLU A 109 -4.97 -20.21 -5.96
N ALA A 110 -5.20 -20.69 -7.19
CA ALA A 110 -6.53 -20.83 -7.79
C ALA A 110 -7.35 -19.52 -7.74
N PRO A 111 -6.85 -18.44 -8.37
CA PRO A 111 -7.44 -17.10 -8.26
C PRO A 111 -8.90 -17.09 -8.70
N ASN A 112 -9.76 -16.50 -7.87
CA ASN A 112 -11.18 -16.32 -8.21
C ASN A 112 -11.35 -14.99 -8.97
N ARG A 113 -12.17 -15.00 -10.02
CA ARG A 113 -12.44 -13.82 -10.86
C ARG A 113 -13.70 -13.05 -10.48
N SER A 114 -14.46 -13.52 -9.51
CA SER A 114 -15.60 -12.80 -8.97
C SER A 114 -15.13 -11.78 -7.94
N HIS A 115 -15.33 -10.49 -8.22
CA HIS A 115 -15.08 -9.42 -7.24
C HIS A 115 -15.70 -9.69 -5.87
N TYR A 116 -16.88 -10.31 -5.83
CA TYR A 116 -17.53 -10.67 -4.58
C TYR A 116 -16.70 -11.71 -3.82
N ARG A 117 -16.37 -12.82 -4.49
CA ARG A 117 -15.67 -13.92 -3.84
C ARG A 117 -14.22 -13.56 -3.50
N SER A 118 -13.52 -12.86 -4.37
CA SER A 118 -12.12 -12.48 -4.14
C SER A 118 -11.99 -11.48 -2.99
N ARG A 119 -12.92 -10.52 -2.86
CA ARG A 119 -12.97 -9.67 -1.67
C ARG A 119 -13.25 -10.46 -0.39
N GLN A 120 -14.12 -11.48 -0.43
CA GLN A 120 -14.32 -12.36 0.72
C GLN A 120 -13.05 -13.14 1.09
N ILE A 121 -12.31 -13.66 0.11
CA ILE A 121 -11.02 -14.34 0.34
C ILE A 121 -10.05 -13.42 1.06
N TRP A 122 -9.89 -12.18 0.58
CA TRP A 122 -9.02 -11.20 1.25
C TRP A 122 -9.56 -10.79 2.63
N ASP A 123 -10.86 -10.59 2.81
CA ASP A 123 -11.44 -10.16 4.09
C ASP A 123 -11.38 -11.25 5.16
N THR A 124 -11.51 -12.51 4.76
CA THR A 124 -11.53 -13.68 5.65
C THR A 124 -10.19 -14.40 5.75
N ALA A 125 -9.22 -14.07 4.89
CA ALA A 125 -7.97 -14.82 4.74
C ALA A 125 -8.18 -16.32 4.44
N SER A 126 -9.33 -16.72 3.90
CA SER A 126 -9.67 -18.11 3.58
C SER A 126 -8.98 -18.59 2.32
N ASP A 127 -8.82 -19.90 2.12
CA ASP A 127 -8.48 -20.47 0.81
C ASP A 127 -9.60 -20.25 -0.23
N ALA A 128 -9.27 -20.41 -1.52
CA ALA A 128 -10.16 -20.04 -2.62
C ALA A 128 -11.47 -20.87 -2.62
N ASP A 129 -11.38 -22.11 -2.17
CA ASP A 129 -12.45 -23.09 -1.98
C ASP A 129 -13.11 -23.05 -0.59
N GLU A 130 -12.57 -22.28 0.36
CA GLU A 130 -13.10 -22.16 1.72
C GLU A 130 -14.01 -20.94 1.89
N TYR A 131 -15.27 -21.14 2.24
CA TYR A 131 -16.24 -20.06 2.48
C TYR A 131 -16.39 -19.76 3.96
N ARG A 132 -16.07 -18.52 4.35
CA ARG A 132 -16.15 -18.04 5.73
C ARG A 132 -17.05 -16.81 5.84
N SER A 133 -17.71 -16.66 6.97
CA SER A 133 -18.51 -15.48 7.31
C SER A 133 -17.78 -14.51 8.23
N ASP A 134 -16.66 -14.92 8.83
CA ASP A 134 -15.86 -14.14 9.77
C ASP A 134 -14.56 -13.63 9.12
N GLY A 135 -14.35 -12.31 9.21
CA GLY A 135 -13.11 -11.66 8.75
C GLY A 135 -11.91 -12.03 9.63
N TRP A 136 -10.69 -11.97 9.08
CA TRP A 136 -9.48 -12.29 9.86
C TRP A 136 -9.28 -11.36 11.07
N LEU A 137 -9.68 -10.09 10.94
CA LEU A 137 -9.67 -9.13 12.05
C LEU A 137 -10.70 -9.47 13.14
N ALA A 138 -11.84 -10.06 12.76
CA ALA A 138 -12.89 -10.45 13.72
C ALA A 138 -12.48 -11.66 14.57
N ARG A 139 -11.47 -12.42 14.14
CA ARG A 139 -10.88 -13.53 14.91
C ARG A 139 -9.85 -13.09 15.95
N ILE A 140 -9.51 -11.80 15.99
CA ILE A 140 -8.61 -11.27 17.02
C ILE A 140 -9.40 -11.12 18.33
N SER A 141 -9.03 -11.91 19.34
CA SER A 141 -9.68 -11.87 20.66
C SER A 141 -8.98 -10.94 21.66
N ASP A 142 -7.88 -10.29 21.28
CA ASP A 142 -7.15 -9.37 22.16
C ASP A 142 -7.97 -8.09 22.40
N PRO A 143 -8.37 -7.77 23.66
CA PRO A 143 -9.18 -6.61 23.97
C PRO A 143 -8.48 -5.27 23.69
N LEU A 144 -7.15 -5.27 23.49
CA LEU A 144 -6.39 -4.10 23.09
C LEU A 144 -6.48 -3.83 21.59
N VAL A 145 -6.95 -4.78 20.78
CA VAL A 145 -7.16 -4.57 19.34
C VAL A 145 -8.62 -4.16 19.11
N HIS A 146 -8.83 -2.91 18.72
CA HIS A 146 -10.17 -2.41 18.47
C HIS A 146 -10.74 -2.93 17.14
N ALA A 147 -12.06 -3.09 17.12
CA ALA A 147 -12.79 -3.41 15.89
C ALA A 147 -12.49 -2.38 14.78
N PRO A 148 -12.44 -2.81 13.50
CA PRO A 148 -12.10 -1.91 12.41
C PRO A 148 -13.09 -0.75 12.26
N ARG A 149 -12.58 0.48 12.21
CA ARG A 149 -13.36 1.66 11.87
C ARG A 149 -13.26 1.95 10.39
N VAL A 150 -14.38 1.83 9.68
CA VAL A 150 -14.49 2.24 8.28
C VAL A 150 -14.63 3.76 8.20
N ILE A 151 -13.89 4.41 7.30
CA ILE A 151 -13.99 5.84 7.03
C ILE A 151 -14.36 6.05 5.57
N ASP A 152 -15.49 6.72 5.37
CA ASP A 152 -15.92 7.25 4.08
C ASP A 152 -16.24 8.74 4.25
N ALA A 153 -15.35 9.59 3.76
CA ALA A 153 -15.47 11.04 3.83
C ALA A 153 -15.70 11.67 2.43
N GLY A 154 -16.32 10.91 1.51
CA GLY A 154 -16.71 11.37 0.18
C GLY A 154 -15.59 11.38 -0.87
N THR A 155 -14.33 11.61 -0.47
CA THR A 155 -13.15 11.39 -1.35
C THR A 155 -12.09 10.59 -0.61
N PHE A 156 -11.27 9.83 -1.34
CA PHE A 156 -10.19 9.05 -0.73
C PHE A 156 -9.19 9.92 0.04
N VAL A 157 -8.88 11.12 -0.47
CA VAL A 157 -8.00 12.08 0.20
C VAL A 157 -8.62 12.56 1.53
N ALA A 158 -9.91 12.88 1.55
CA ALA A 158 -10.61 13.26 2.78
C ALA A 158 -10.68 12.09 3.79
N SER A 159 -10.85 10.85 3.31
CA SER A 159 -10.82 9.67 4.18
C SER A 159 -9.43 9.44 4.79
N CYS A 160 -8.36 9.67 4.02
CA CYS A 160 -6.99 9.66 4.52
C CYS A 160 -6.72 10.77 5.54
N ASP A 161 -7.31 11.96 5.33
CA ASP A 161 -7.21 13.08 6.26
C ASP A 161 -7.85 12.75 7.61
N ALA A 162 -9.09 12.23 7.58
CA ALA A 162 -9.81 11.78 8.76
C ALA A 162 -9.05 10.63 9.47
N ALA A 163 -8.48 9.69 8.72
CA ALA A 163 -7.63 8.64 9.29
C ALA A 163 -6.43 9.23 10.04
N ALA A 164 -5.75 10.22 9.48
CA ALA A 164 -4.62 10.88 10.12
C ALA A 164 -5.00 11.52 11.46
N HIS A 165 -6.19 12.13 11.55
CA HIS A 165 -6.72 12.67 12.81
C HIS A 165 -6.95 11.59 13.87
N LEU A 166 -7.46 10.41 13.49
CA LEU A 166 -7.66 9.29 14.42
C LEU A 166 -6.36 8.67 14.89
N VAL A 167 -5.38 8.58 14.01
CA VAL A 167 -4.03 8.09 14.32
C VAL A 167 -3.33 9.05 15.28
N ALA A 168 -3.43 10.36 15.05
CA ALA A 168 -2.86 11.38 15.93
C ALA A 168 -3.46 11.35 17.34
N GLY A 169 -4.77 11.11 17.48
CA GLY A 169 -5.47 11.03 18.76
C GLY A 169 -5.18 9.77 19.59
N GLN A 170 -4.16 8.97 19.27
CA GLN A 170 -3.87 7.71 19.97
C GLN A 170 -3.09 7.88 21.27
N GLY A 171 -2.32 8.97 21.40
CA GLY A 171 -1.47 9.17 22.57
C GLY A 171 -0.55 7.97 22.83
N ALA A 172 -0.13 7.77 24.07
CA ALA A 172 0.71 6.64 24.49
C ALA A 172 -0.09 5.34 24.75
N SER A 173 -1.30 5.19 24.18
CA SER A 173 -2.12 4.00 24.39
C SER A 173 -1.47 2.75 23.82
N ASP A 174 -1.56 1.65 24.58
CA ASP A 174 -1.16 0.32 24.15
C ASP A 174 -2.17 -0.38 23.22
N SER A 175 -3.35 0.22 23.03
CA SER A 175 -4.37 -0.30 22.12
C SER A 175 -3.93 -0.19 20.65
N VAL A 176 -4.35 -1.13 19.82
CA VAL A 176 -4.21 -1.10 18.37
C VAL A 176 -5.52 -0.64 17.75
N ARG A 177 -5.47 0.44 16.95
CA ARG A 177 -6.60 0.92 16.15
C ARG A 177 -6.49 0.38 14.75
N VAL A 178 -7.57 -0.21 14.26
CA VAL A 178 -7.68 -0.64 12.87
C VAL A 178 -8.60 0.32 12.13
N ILE A 179 -8.13 0.88 11.03
CA ILE A 179 -8.86 1.82 10.18
C ILE A 179 -8.96 1.20 8.79
N ARG A 180 -10.14 1.22 8.18
CA ARG A 180 -10.36 0.76 6.81
C ARG A 180 -10.75 1.93 5.91
N LEU A 181 -10.03 2.07 4.80
CA LEU A 181 -10.27 3.03 3.73
C LEU A 181 -10.49 2.24 2.44
N SER A 182 -11.31 2.78 1.54
CA SER A 182 -11.51 2.18 0.22
C SER A 182 -11.31 3.23 -0.87
N LEU A 183 -10.64 2.84 -1.95
CA LEU A 183 -10.58 3.58 -3.20
C LEU A 183 -11.12 2.66 -4.29
N HIS A 184 -12.30 3.00 -4.82
CA HIS A 184 -12.98 2.22 -5.84
C HIS A 184 -12.62 2.67 -7.25
N GLY A 185 -12.89 1.81 -8.22
CA GLY A 185 -12.86 2.15 -9.65
C GLY A 185 -11.72 1.52 -10.43
N PHE A 186 -10.93 0.62 -9.82
CA PHE A 186 -9.83 -0.06 -10.50
C PHE A 186 -10.30 -1.09 -11.53
N ASP A 187 -11.62 -1.37 -11.61
CA ASP A 187 -12.22 -2.29 -12.56
C ASP A 187 -12.24 -1.73 -13.99
N THR A 188 -11.06 -1.70 -14.60
CA THR A 188 -10.74 -0.94 -15.81
C THR A 188 -10.63 -1.86 -17.02
N HIS A 189 -11.78 -2.34 -17.52
CA HIS A 189 -11.87 -3.16 -18.73
C HIS A 189 -11.76 -2.37 -20.04
N GLU A 190 -11.84 -1.04 -19.98
CA GLU A 190 -11.72 -0.14 -21.14
C GLU A 190 -11.19 1.21 -20.67
N ASN A 191 -10.71 2.08 -21.57
CA ASN A 191 -10.23 3.44 -21.25
C ASN A 191 -9.35 3.49 -19.97
N GLN A 192 -8.46 2.51 -19.83
CA GLN A 192 -7.75 2.27 -18.57
C GLN A 192 -6.70 3.34 -18.30
N ALA A 193 -5.96 3.79 -19.32
CA ALA A 193 -4.85 4.73 -19.16
C ALA A 193 -5.23 5.97 -18.33
N HIS A 194 -6.33 6.65 -18.70
CA HIS A 194 -6.78 7.85 -17.98
C HIS A 194 -7.38 7.53 -16.60
N ARG A 195 -8.23 6.49 -16.51
CA ARG A 195 -8.91 6.12 -15.28
C ARG A 195 -7.92 5.67 -14.20
N HIS A 196 -7.02 4.76 -14.56
CA HIS A 196 -6.00 4.24 -13.67
C HIS A 196 -5.06 5.34 -13.19
N ALA A 197 -4.58 6.22 -14.09
CA ALA A 197 -3.75 7.35 -13.72
C ALA A 197 -4.44 8.30 -12.71
N SER A 198 -5.75 8.53 -12.87
CA SER A 198 -6.55 9.37 -11.97
C SER A 198 -6.73 8.74 -10.58
N LEU A 199 -6.94 7.41 -10.53
CA LEU A 199 -7.04 6.66 -9.27
C LEU A 199 -5.70 6.63 -8.54
N LEU A 200 -4.60 6.37 -9.25
CA LEU A 200 -3.27 6.39 -8.66
C LEU A 200 -2.89 7.78 -8.14
N ALA A 201 -3.34 8.86 -8.79
CA ALA A 201 -3.13 10.22 -8.30
C ALA A 201 -3.86 10.48 -6.98
N GLN A 202 -5.12 10.04 -6.86
CA GLN A 202 -5.89 10.13 -5.62
C GLN A 202 -5.26 9.28 -4.51
N PHE A 203 -4.88 8.04 -4.84
CA PHE A 203 -4.18 7.13 -3.94
C PHE A 203 -2.91 7.75 -3.37
N ALA A 204 -2.04 8.25 -4.25
CA ALA A 204 -0.76 8.84 -3.87
C ALA A 204 -0.95 10.12 -3.03
N ALA A 205 -1.88 11.00 -3.42
CA ALA A 205 -2.17 12.22 -2.69
C ALA A 205 -2.71 11.93 -1.27
N GLY A 206 -3.65 11.00 -1.15
CA GLY A 206 -4.22 10.61 0.14
C GLY A 206 -3.19 10.00 1.08
N LEU A 207 -2.38 9.06 0.59
CA LEU A 207 -1.33 8.43 1.39
C LEU A 207 -0.22 9.41 1.78
N ALA A 208 0.19 10.31 0.88
CA ALA A 208 1.18 11.34 1.19
C ALA A 208 0.67 12.30 2.28
N LEU A 209 -0.62 12.68 2.23
CA LEU A 209 -1.27 13.50 3.25
C LEU A 209 -1.32 12.79 4.60
N LEU A 210 -1.77 11.53 4.63
CA LEU A 210 -1.81 10.69 5.83
C LEU A 210 -0.42 10.60 6.48
N ARG A 211 0.61 10.32 5.66
CA ARG A 211 2.01 10.27 6.11
C ARG A 211 2.45 11.61 6.70
N ALA A 212 2.27 12.71 5.98
CA ALA A 212 2.71 14.03 6.43
C ALA A 212 2.06 14.45 7.76
N LYS A 213 0.74 14.28 7.89
CA LYS A 213 0.01 14.59 9.13
C LYS A 213 0.40 13.68 10.29
N SER A 214 0.64 12.39 10.02
CA SER A 214 1.09 11.44 11.05
C SER A 214 2.52 11.71 11.53
N ILE A 215 3.40 12.21 10.65
CA ILE A 215 4.73 12.67 11.04
C ILE A 215 4.62 13.90 11.93
N ALA A 216 3.81 14.89 11.52
CA ALA A 216 3.61 16.13 12.27
C ALA A 216 3.04 15.91 13.68
N SER A 217 2.21 14.88 13.86
CA SER A 217 1.66 14.51 15.17
C SER A 217 2.56 13.56 15.98
N GLY A 218 3.69 13.10 15.44
CA GLY A 218 4.57 12.11 16.09
C GLY A 218 3.99 10.69 16.12
N ALA A 219 2.90 10.42 15.40
CA ALA A 219 2.25 9.12 15.33
C ALA A 219 2.81 8.20 14.22
N TRP A 220 3.62 8.72 13.30
CA TRP A 220 4.15 7.93 12.18
C TRP A 220 4.98 6.71 12.61
N SER A 221 5.73 6.82 13.71
CA SER A 221 6.55 5.72 14.26
C SER A 221 5.74 4.47 14.62
N ARG A 222 4.47 4.63 14.95
CA ARG A 222 3.55 3.57 15.39
C ARG A 222 2.42 3.30 14.39
N THR A 223 2.51 3.85 13.18
CA THR A 223 1.50 3.71 12.13
C THR A 223 2.01 2.79 11.04
N LEU A 224 1.17 1.83 10.64
CA LEU A 224 1.37 0.96 9.51
C LEU A 224 0.19 1.07 8.56
N VAL A 225 0.47 1.35 7.29
CA VAL A 225 -0.49 1.36 6.20
C VAL A 225 -0.22 0.15 5.33
N MET A 226 -1.25 -0.58 4.92
CA MET A 226 -1.15 -1.72 4.00
C MET A 226 -2.27 -1.67 2.96
N THR A 227 -1.95 -1.81 1.68
CA THR A 227 -2.97 -1.96 0.63
C THR A 227 -3.45 -3.39 0.49
N ARG A 228 -4.70 -3.54 0.06
CA ARG A 228 -5.33 -4.79 -0.37
C ARG A 228 -6.03 -4.54 -1.71
N SER A 229 -6.33 -5.61 -2.44
CA SER A 229 -7.08 -5.58 -3.68
C SER A 229 -7.67 -6.96 -3.89
N ASP A 230 -8.74 -7.06 -4.65
CA ASP A 230 -9.48 -8.29 -4.92
C ASP A 230 -8.56 -9.32 -5.61
N PHE A 231 -7.84 -8.87 -6.63
CA PHE A 231 -6.97 -9.65 -7.50
C PHE A 231 -6.09 -8.72 -8.35
N GLY A 232 -5.29 -9.27 -9.27
CA GLY A 232 -4.48 -8.49 -10.20
C GLY A 232 -5.16 -8.20 -11.55
N ARG A 233 -4.39 -7.68 -12.50
CA ARG A 233 -4.82 -7.53 -13.90
C ARG A 233 -3.97 -8.38 -14.82
N SER A 234 -4.58 -8.82 -15.91
CA SER A 234 -3.90 -9.55 -16.99
C SER A 234 -2.77 -8.71 -17.57
N ALA A 235 -1.72 -9.38 -18.05
CA ALA A 235 -0.52 -8.72 -18.56
C ALA A 235 -0.72 -8.15 -19.97
N ARG A 236 -1.62 -8.73 -20.77
CA ARG A 236 -1.97 -8.26 -22.10
C ARG A 236 -3.12 -7.27 -22.02
N GLU A 237 -3.00 -6.12 -22.69
CA GLU A 237 -4.14 -5.22 -22.88
C GLU A 237 -5.20 -5.84 -23.81
N ASN A 238 -6.47 -5.56 -23.54
CA ASN A 238 -7.59 -6.00 -24.37
C ASN A 238 -7.85 -4.99 -25.50
N ALA A 239 -8.74 -5.36 -26.44
CA ALA A 239 -9.08 -4.52 -27.59
C ALA A 239 -9.81 -3.21 -27.23
N ALA A 240 -10.33 -3.08 -26.01
CA ALA A 240 -11.04 -1.90 -25.53
C ALA A 240 -10.11 -0.89 -24.82
N GLY A 241 -8.79 -1.12 -24.83
CA GLY A 241 -7.82 -0.26 -24.15
C GLY A 241 -7.92 -0.38 -22.62
N GLY A 242 -8.24 -1.57 -22.12
CA GLY A 242 -8.19 -1.93 -20.70
C GLY A 242 -7.60 -3.33 -20.49
N THR A 243 -7.90 -3.94 -19.35
CA THR A 243 -7.33 -5.23 -18.97
C THR A 243 -8.31 -6.14 -18.25
N GLU A 244 -8.20 -7.44 -18.54
CA GLU A 244 -8.98 -8.49 -17.87
C GLU A 244 -8.44 -8.79 -16.47
N HIS A 245 -9.19 -9.59 -15.71
CA HIS A 245 -8.78 -10.02 -14.36
C HIS A 245 -7.52 -10.91 -14.42
N GLY A 246 -6.60 -10.69 -13.49
CA GLY A 246 -5.37 -11.46 -13.33
C GLY A 246 -5.16 -11.94 -11.90
N ALA A 247 -4.10 -12.70 -11.65
CA ALA A 247 -3.90 -13.38 -10.36
C ALA A 247 -3.09 -12.58 -9.33
N ALA A 248 -2.13 -11.78 -9.79
CA ALA A 248 -1.14 -11.13 -8.91
C ALA A 248 -1.02 -9.62 -9.16
N ALA A 249 -0.79 -8.87 -8.09
CA ALA A 249 -0.57 -7.42 -8.11
C ALA A 249 0.51 -6.99 -7.10
N PRO A 250 1.11 -5.80 -7.26
CA PRO A 250 1.95 -5.20 -6.25
C PRO A 250 1.12 -4.55 -5.13
N HIS A 251 1.59 -4.69 -3.89
CA HIS A 251 0.99 -4.05 -2.71
C HIS A 251 1.98 -3.15 -1.98
N PHE A 252 1.45 -2.10 -1.36
CA PHE A 252 2.21 -1.06 -0.68
C PHE A 252 2.09 -1.26 0.82
N LEU A 253 3.21 -1.25 1.52
CA LEU A 253 3.29 -1.12 2.97
C LEU A 253 4.05 0.17 3.30
N MET A 254 3.48 1.02 4.15
CA MET A 254 4.07 2.32 4.49
C MET A 254 3.96 2.60 5.99
N GLY A 255 5.02 3.09 6.63
CA GLY A 255 5.00 3.32 8.08
C GLY A 255 6.38 3.59 8.68
N GLY A 256 6.42 4.19 9.87
CA GLY A 256 7.70 4.53 10.53
C GLY A 256 8.58 3.32 10.86
N SER A 257 7.97 2.15 11.09
CA SER A 257 8.65 0.87 11.33
C SER A 257 8.89 0.06 10.05
N VAL A 258 8.45 0.54 8.88
CA VAL A 258 8.62 -0.18 7.61
C VAL A 258 10.07 -0.10 7.14
N ARG A 259 10.61 -1.25 6.75
CA ARG A 259 11.85 -1.38 5.99
C ARG A 259 11.56 -1.23 4.50
N GLY A 260 11.63 0.01 4.01
CA GLY A 260 11.30 0.32 2.63
C GLY A 260 12.23 -0.28 1.58
N GLY A 261 11.69 -0.52 0.39
CA GLY A 261 12.36 -1.21 -0.71
C GLY A 261 11.37 -1.95 -1.62
N LEU A 262 11.92 -2.59 -2.66
CA LEU A 262 11.18 -3.48 -3.56
C LEU A 262 11.39 -4.93 -3.09
N PHE A 263 10.30 -5.67 -2.94
CA PHE A 263 10.28 -7.04 -2.44
C PHE A 263 9.47 -7.95 -3.36
N GLY A 264 9.72 -9.25 -3.28
CA GLY A 264 9.17 -10.24 -4.21
C GLY A 264 9.88 -10.23 -5.56
N MET A 265 9.55 -11.19 -6.40
CA MET A 265 10.14 -11.31 -7.72
C MET A 265 9.54 -10.27 -8.69
N PRO A 266 10.34 -9.75 -9.64
CA PRO A 266 9.80 -8.99 -10.77
C PRO A 266 8.75 -9.80 -11.54
N PRO A 267 7.75 -9.14 -12.16
CA PRO A 267 6.73 -9.84 -12.93
C PRO A 267 7.34 -10.67 -14.06
N ARG A 268 6.90 -11.92 -14.19
CA ARG A 268 7.37 -12.89 -15.20
C ARG A 268 6.47 -12.85 -16.43
N LEU A 269 6.70 -11.89 -17.32
CA LEU A 269 5.90 -11.70 -18.54
C LEU A 269 6.07 -12.82 -19.58
N ASP A 270 7.11 -13.64 -19.41
CA ASP A 270 7.42 -14.84 -20.19
C ASP A 270 6.70 -16.10 -19.68
N GLN A 271 6.01 -16.03 -18.54
CA GLN A 271 5.40 -17.18 -17.85
C GLN A 271 3.97 -16.87 -17.39
N LEU A 272 3.17 -16.29 -18.27
CA LEU A 272 1.77 -16.00 -17.99
C LEU A 272 0.96 -17.30 -17.84
N ASP A 273 -0.09 -17.25 -17.03
CA ASP A 273 -1.07 -18.34 -16.95
C ASP A 273 -1.89 -18.47 -18.24
N ALA A 274 -2.76 -19.48 -18.31
CA ALA A 274 -3.58 -19.78 -19.48
C ALA A 274 -4.49 -18.61 -19.91
N GLU A 275 -4.73 -17.65 -19.02
CA GLU A 275 -5.58 -16.50 -19.27
C GLU A 275 -4.81 -15.17 -19.28
N GLY A 276 -3.47 -15.23 -19.34
CA GLY A 276 -2.60 -14.07 -19.45
C GLY A 276 -2.35 -13.34 -18.14
N GLY A 277 -2.68 -13.94 -17.00
CA GLY A 277 -2.37 -13.44 -15.66
C GLY A 277 -0.90 -13.64 -15.28
N LEU A 278 -0.39 -12.76 -14.42
CA LEU A 278 0.93 -12.94 -13.81
C LEU A 278 0.89 -14.08 -12.80
N PRO A 279 1.92 -14.95 -12.75
CA PRO A 279 2.02 -15.97 -11.72
C PRO A 279 2.12 -15.33 -10.34
N VAL A 280 1.50 -15.98 -9.35
CA VAL A 280 1.60 -15.59 -7.94
C VAL A 280 2.94 -16.05 -7.38
N ASP A 281 3.67 -15.13 -6.76
CA ASP A 281 4.96 -15.39 -6.08
C ASP A 281 4.77 -15.38 -4.56
N ILE A 282 3.97 -14.44 -4.06
CA ILE A 282 3.74 -14.21 -2.64
C ILE A 282 2.27 -14.42 -2.32
N ASP A 283 1.98 -15.38 -1.44
CA ASP A 283 0.65 -15.50 -0.85
C ASP A 283 0.32 -14.26 -0.01
N PHE A 284 -0.83 -13.62 -0.27
CA PHE A 284 -1.23 -12.39 0.41
C PHE A 284 -1.33 -12.53 1.93
N ARG A 285 -1.58 -13.73 2.45
CA ARG A 285 -1.64 -13.97 3.89
C ARG A 285 -0.29 -13.82 4.57
N ARG A 286 0.81 -13.82 3.82
CA ARG A 286 2.13 -13.40 4.33
C ARG A 286 2.15 -11.91 4.68
N LEU A 287 1.43 -11.05 3.95
CA LEU A 287 1.23 -9.65 4.36
C LEU A 287 0.47 -9.59 5.68
N TYR A 288 -0.54 -10.45 5.84
CA TYR A 288 -1.34 -10.48 7.07
C TYR A 288 -0.53 -10.96 8.27
N ALA A 289 0.26 -12.03 8.10
CA ALA A 289 1.21 -12.48 9.11
C ALA A 289 2.22 -11.38 9.50
N THR A 290 2.66 -10.58 8.52
CA THR A 290 3.55 -9.44 8.75
C THR A 290 2.89 -8.35 9.62
N VAL A 291 1.65 -7.92 9.28
CA VAL A 291 0.97 -6.87 10.06
C VAL A 291 0.51 -7.35 11.43
N LEU A 292 0.12 -8.63 11.56
CA LEU A 292 -0.23 -9.25 12.85
C LEU A 292 0.98 -9.31 13.78
N GLY A 293 2.15 -9.68 13.24
CA GLY A 293 3.41 -9.69 13.99
C GLY A 293 3.90 -8.29 14.41
N ALA A 294 3.51 -7.23 13.67
CA ALA A 294 3.97 -5.87 13.90
C ALA A 294 3.58 -5.27 15.27
N GLY A 295 2.51 -5.79 15.88
CA GLY A 295 2.07 -5.39 17.22
C GLY A 295 2.83 -6.10 18.35
N GLY A 296 3.59 -7.15 18.04
CA GLY A 296 4.39 -7.94 18.99
C GLY A 296 3.58 -8.83 19.95
N ARG A 297 2.27 -8.99 19.75
CA ARG A 297 1.37 -9.67 20.69
C ARG A 297 0.42 -10.69 20.08
N LEU A 298 0.28 -10.70 18.75
CA LEU A 298 -0.71 -11.54 18.07
C LEU A 298 -0.05 -12.81 17.53
N ASP A 299 -0.66 -13.96 17.80
CA ASP A 299 -0.32 -15.21 17.12
C ASP A 299 -1.02 -15.26 15.76
N SER A 300 -0.27 -15.04 14.69
CA SER A 300 -0.82 -15.08 13.34
C SER A 300 -1.33 -16.47 12.95
N THR A 301 -0.83 -17.55 13.56
CA THR A 301 -1.21 -18.92 13.20
C THR A 301 -2.66 -19.21 13.61
N SER A 302 -3.04 -18.88 14.85
CA SER A 302 -4.43 -19.04 15.31
C SER A 302 -5.42 -18.16 14.53
N ILE A 303 -5.01 -16.95 14.14
CA ILE A 303 -5.88 -16.01 13.39
C ILE A 303 -6.05 -16.43 11.92
N LEU A 304 -4.98 -16.90 11.28
CA LEU A 304 -4.97 -17.28 9.86
C LEU A 304 -5.28 -18.77 9.65
N GLY A 305 -5.44 -19.55 10.72
CA GLY A 305 -5.70 -20.99 10.69
C GLY A 305 -4.49 -21.87 10.38
N ARG A 306 -3.39 -21.28 9.87
CA ARG A 306 -2.11 -21.94 9.61
C ARG A 306 -0.97 -20.93 9.60
N ARG A 307 0.27 -21.43 9.64
CA ARG A 307 1.47 -20.59 9.64
C ARG A 307 1.75 -20.04 8.24
N PHE A 308 1.89 -18.72 8.15
CA PHE A 308 2.46 -18.03 7.00
C PHE A 308 3.73 -17.32 7.43
N GLU A 309 4.81 -17.46 6.66
CA GLU A 309 6.06 -16.75 6.95
C GLU A 309 5.88 -15.25 6.72
N ALA A 310 6.07 -14.46 7.77
CA ALA A 310 6.06 -13.01 7.69
C ALA A 310 7.14 -12.51 6.74
N LEU A 311 6.79 -11.51 5.94
CA LEU A 311 7.75 -10.86 5.05
C LEU A 311 8.65 -9.95 5.89
N PRO A 312 9.93 -9.83 5.52
CA PRO A 312 10.87 -9.04 6.30
C PRO A 312 10.72 -7.56 5.87
N LEU A 313 9.57 -6.96 6.18
CA LEU A 313 9.18 -5.60 5.78
C LEU A 313 9.20 -4.62 6.94
N LEU A 314 9.49 -5.08 8.16
CA LEU A 314 9.50 -4.28 9.38
C LEU A 314 10.90 -4.24 9.99
N ARG A 315 11.23 -3.14 10.67
CA ARG A 315 12.49 -2.88 11.38
C ARG A 315 12.38 -3.36 12.83
N ILE A 316 11.96 -4.61 13.01
CA ILE A 316 11.81 -5.26 14.32
C ILE A 316 12.92 -6.28 14.56
#